data_AF-A0A428PTF9-F1
#
_entry.id   AF-A0A428PTF9-F1
#
_cell.length_a   1.000
_cell.length_b   1.000
_cell.length_c   1.000
_cell.angle_alpha   90.00
_cell.angle_beta   90.00
_cell.angle_gamma   90.00
#
_symmetry.space_group_name_H-M   'P 1'
#
loop_
_entity.id
_entity.type
_entity.pdbx_description
1 polymer ?
#
loop_
_entity_poly.entity_id
_entity_poly.type
_entity_poly.pdbx_seq_one_letter_code
_entity_poly.pdbx_strand_id
1 'polypeptide(L)'
;MILGASSSPPKNFSDFSVLVLPPGTVAVGAAWNSDGENGDRATLTLSHGQTKLVESMFSLGKPVVLVLKGGRPFAIPEFYAQSAAVLSTSFLGQAAGQAIADVLFGAFNPGGRLMISVPYDAGSLPAFYIHRVTKPEIHIPHYLDIPNPVLSLGNAESTAEGRKKGTFSHGDTISFSLSITNTGAARF
;
A
#
# COMPACT_ATOMS: atom_id res chain seq x y z
N MET A 1 3.02 -1.84 -6.50
CA MET A 1 3.92 -1.57 -5.35
C MET A 1 3.88 -2.78 -4.44
N ILE A 2 5.03 -3.27 -3.94
CA ILE A 2 5.11 -4.43 -3.03
C ILE A 2 5.50 -3.96 -1.61
N LEU A 3 4.85 -4.56 -0.60
CA LEU A 3 5.22 -4.61 0.83
C LEU A 3 5.41 -6.10 1.19
N GLY A 4 6.25 -6.52 2.15
CA GLY A 4 6.60 -7.95 2.32
C GLY A 4 6.85 -8.49 3.75
N ALA A 5 6.67 -9.81 3.94
CA ALA A 5 6.89 -10.60 5.17
C ALA A 5 7.13 -12.11 4.88
N SER A 6 6.93 -13.01 5.87
CA SER A 6 7.50 -14.39 5.94
C SER A 6 6.48 -15.57 5.93
N SER A 7 6.88 -16.81 6.27
CA SER A 7 6.27 -18.07 5.77
C SER A 7 6.12 -19.29 6.72
N SER A 8 4.99 -20.06 6.69
CA SER A 8 4.95 -21.57 6.53
C SER A 8 3.54 -22.26 6.53
N PRO A 9 3.24 -23.25 5.63
CA PRO A 9 1.88 -23.66 5.12
C PRO A 9 1.16 -24.89 5.81
N PRO A 10 0.01 -25.48 5.31
CA PRO A 10 -1.24 -25.02 4.61
C PRO A 10 -2.62 -25.71 4.94
N LYS A 11 -3.82 -25.15 4.55
CA LYS A 11 -4.88 -25.70 3.61
C LYS A 11 -6.33 -25.09 3.64
N ASN A 12 -6.80 -24.58 2.47
CA ASN A 12 -8.22 -24.38 2.01
C ASN A 12 -9.07 -23.27 2.72
N PHE A 13 -10.19 -22.67 2.24
CA PHE A 13 -10.87 -22.35 0.95
C PHE A 13 -12.10 -21.41 1.27
N SER A 14 -13.01 -20.86 0.43
CA SER A 14 -13.40 -20.85 -1.02
C SER A 14 -14.30 -19.60 -1.35
N ASP A 15 -14.90 -19.53 -2.56
CA ASP A 15 -16.05 -18.70 -3.03
C ASP A 15 -16.13 -17.20 -2.72
N PHE A 16 -15.23 -16.44 -3.35
CA PHE A 16 -15.43 -15.02 -3.72
C PHE A 16 -14.92 -14.80 -5.15
N SER A 17 -14.86 -13.56 -5.64
CA SER A 17 -14.09 -13.19 -6.84
C SER A 17 -12.58 -13.26 -6.60
N VAL A 18 -12.10 -14.45 -6.20
CA VAL A 18 -10.70 -14.74 -5.90
C VAL A 18 -10.00 -15.19 -7.16
N LEU A 19 -9.08 -14.38 -7.67
CA LEU A 19 -8.07 -14.92 -8.58
C LEU A 19 -6.98 -15.58 -7.73
N VAL A 20 -7.07 -16.91 -7.60
CA VAL A 20 -6.01 -17.72 -6.98
C VAL A 20 -4.85 -17.79 -7.98
N LEU A 21 -3.92 -16.87 -7.80
CA LEU A 21 -2.62 -16.78 -8.49
C LEU A 21 -1.65 -17.83 -7.83
N PRO A 22 -0.31 -17.79 -7.99
CA PRO A 22 0.58 -18.85 -7.46
C PRO A 22 0.34 -19.21 -5.97
N PRO A 23 0.56 -20.48 -5.56
CA PRO A 23 0.03 -21.03 -4.30
C PRO A 23 0.28 -20.18 -3.03
N GLY A 24 -0.77 -19.48 -2.59
CA GLY A 24 -0.71 -18.51 -1.47
C GLY A 24 -1.20 -17.12 -1.86
N THR A 25 -1.30 -16.81 -3.15
CA THR A 25 -1.75 -15.51 -3.65
C THR A 25 -3.27 -15.41 -3.67
N VAL A 26 -3.81 -14.27 -3.23
CA VAL A 26 -5.24 -13.97 -3.15
C VAL A 26 -5.52 -12.58 -3.72
N ALA A 27 -6.44 -12.47 -4.68
CA ALA A 27 -6.92 -11.19 -5.17
C ALA A 27 -8.24 -10.78 -4.50
N VAL A 28 -8.27 -9.58 -3.90
CA VAL A 28 -9.45 -9.02 -3.19
C VAL A 28 -9.56 -7.50 -3.39
N GLY A 29 -10.65 -6.92 -2.88
CA GLY A 29 -10.92 -5.48 -2.95
C GLY A 29 -12.26 -5.14 -3.61
N ALA A 30 -12.26 -4.06 -4.37
CA ALA A 30 -13.44 -3.38 -4.89
C ALA A 30 -13.96 -3.95 -6.22
N ALA A 31 -15.26 -3.81 -6.40
CA ALA A 31 -15.91 -3.90 -7.71
C ALA A 31 -15.71 -2.57 -8.46
N TRP A 32 -15.80 -2.58 -9.79
CA TRP A 32 -15.61 -1.35 -10.58
C TRP A 32 -16.66 -0.29 -10.28
N ASN A 33 -17.86 -0.72 -9.88
CA ASN A 33 -19.01 0.12 -9.51
C ASN A 33 -19.11 0.40 -7.99
N SER A 34 -18.10 0.07 -7.18
CA SER A 34 -18.11 0.33 -5.73
C SER A 34 -17.27 1.52 -5.28
N ASP A 35 -16.49 2.09 -6.19
CA ASP A 35 -15.44 3.09 -5.92
C ASP A 35 -15.56 4.28 -6.91
N GLY A 36 -16.79 4.58 -7.37
CA GLY A 36 -17.10 5.63 -8.34
C GLY A 36 -18.25 6.55 -7.87
N GLU A 37 -18.95 7.17 -8.81
CA GLU A 37 -20.11 8.04 -8.52
C GLU A 37 -21.17 7.29 -7.68
N ASN A 38 -21.69 7.95 -6.65
CA ASN A 38 -22.63 7.40 -5.66
C ASN A 38 -22.11 6.12 -4.94
N GLY A 39 -20.78 5.90 -4.95
CA GLY A 39 -20.10 4.76 -4.34
C GLY A 39 -19.54 5.02 -2.94
N ASP A 40 -20.07 5.99 -2.20
CA ASP A 40 -19.53 6.41 -0.89
C ASP A 40 -19.53 5.28 0.16
N ARG A 41 -18.52 5.31 1.04
CA ARG A 41 -18.17 4.20 1.93
C ARG A 41 -17.88 4.65 3.35
N ALA A 42 -18.77 4.30 4.27
CA ALA A 42 -18.57 4.53 5.71
C ALA A 42 -17.39 3.74 6.31
N THR A 43 -16.90 2.67 5.64
CA THR A 43 -15.69 1.95 6.04
C THR A 43 -14.74 1.77 4.85
N LEU A 44 -13.44 1.88 5.12
CA LEU A 44 -12.36 1.62 4.17
C LEU A 44 -11.87 0.16 4.18
N THR A 45 -12.60 -0.73 4.84
CA THR A 45 -12.32 -2.17 4.92
C THR A 45 -12.71 -2.92 3.63
N LEU A 46 -12.27 -4.18 3.55
CA LEU A 46 -12.79 -5.17 2.59
C LEU A 46 -14.23 -5.57 2.95
N SER A 47 -14.93 -6.24 2.01
CA SER A 47 -16.26 -6.79 2.30
C SER A 47 -16.16 -7.99 3.26
N HIS A 48 -17.15 -8.16 4.14
CA HIS A 48 -17.18 -9.19 5.20
C HIS A 48 -16.76 -10.60 4.73
N GLY A 49 -17.15 -10.99 3.52
CA GLY A 49 -16.76 -12.27 2.93
C GLY A 49 -15.28 -12.34 2.50
N GLN A 50 -14.77 -11.30 1.83
CA GLN A 50 -13.35 -11.19 1.51
C GLN A 50 -12.47 -11.11 2.77
N THR A 51 -12.94 -10.44 3.81
CA THR A 51 -12.33 -10.43 5.15
C THR A 51 -12.19 -11.86 5.67
N LYS A 52 -13.29 -12.61 5.77
CA LYS A 52 -13.31 -14.03 6.18
C LYS A 52 -12.42 -14.93 5.33
N LEU A 53 -12.39 -14.72 4.02
CA LEU A 53 -11.50 -15.46 3.11
C LEU A 53 -10.02 -15.24 3.46
N VAL A 54 -9.62 -13.97 3.62
CA VAL A 54 -8.22 -13.61 3.87
C VAL A 54 -7.78 -14.07 5.26
N GLU A 55 -8.63 -13.91 6.28
CA GLU A 55 -8.46 -14.51 7.61
C GLU A 55 -8.30 -16.04 7.53
N SER A 56 -9.15 -16.70 6.74
CA SER A 56 -9.09 -18.16 6.49
C SER A 56 -7.91 -18.59 5.63
N MET A 57 -7.18 -17.66 5.00
CA MET A 57 -5.93 -17.93 4.29
C MET A 57 -4.71 -17.68 5.18
N PHE A 58 -4.74 -16.67 6.06
CA PHE A 58 -3.70 -16.46 7.08
C PHE A 58 -3.69 -17.60 8.12
N SER A 59 -4.86 -18.11 8.54
CA SER A 59 -4.96 -19.22 9.51
C SER A 59 -4.34 -20.54 9.01
N LEU A 60 -4.01 -20.63 7.72
CA LEU A 60 -3.30 -21.75 7.11
C LEU A 60 -1.79 -21.71 7.33
N GLY A 61 -1.26 -20.65 7.96
CA GLY A 61 0.16 -20.30 8.11
C GLY A 61 0.88 -19.96 6.79
N LYS A 62 0.29 -20.33 5.65
CA LYS A 62 0.82 -20.09 4.29
C LYS A 62 1.27 -18.63 4.16
N PRO A 63 2.46 -18.36 3.58
CA PRO A 63 2.76 -17.00 3.15
C PRO A 63 1.71 -16.55 2.14
N VAL A 64 0.90 -15.56 2.51
CA VAL A 64 -0.18 -15.02 1.68
C VAL A 64 0.31 -13.81 0.90
N VAL A 65 0.09 -13.81 -0.43
CA VAL A 65 0.32 -12.62 -1.26
C VAL A 65 -1.01 -11.95 -1.56
N LEU A 66 -1.24 -10.79 -0.96
CA LEU A 66 -2.47 -10.01 -1.02
C LEU A 66 -2.45 -9.04 -2.21
N VAL A 67 -3.15 -9.39 -3.29
CA VAL A 67 -3.32 -8.52 -4.46
C VAL A 67 -4.57 -7.65 -4.27
N LEU A 68 -4.38 -6.34 -4.09
CA LEU A 68 -5.45 -5.38 -3.85
C LEU A 68 -5.84 -4.61 -5.10
N LYS A 69 -7.14 -4.62 -5.40
CA LYS A 69 -7.78 -3.97 -6.55
C LYS A 69 -8.84 -2.98 -6.06
N GLY A 70 -8.78 -1.72 -6.49
CA GLY A 70 -9.76 -0.68 -6.11
C GLY A 70 -9.32 0.75 -6.38
N GLY A 71 -10.28 1.68 -6.45
CA GLY A 71 -10.01 3.11 -6.62
C GLY A 71 -9.61 3.81 -5.32
N ARG A 72 -10.09 3.30 -4.18
CA ARG A 72 -9.90 3.89 -2.84
C ARG A 72 -8.79 3.21 -2.02
N PRO A 73 -8.24 3.88 -0.99
CA PRO A 73 -7.41 3.23 0.02
C PRO A 73 -8.16 2.11 0.74
N PHE A 74 -7.46 1.03 1.09
CA PHE A 74 -7.98 -0.02 1.97
C PHE A 74 -7.36 0.12 3.36
N ALA A 75 -8.17 0.48 4.34
CA ALA A 75 -7.73 0.61 5.74
C ALA A 75 -7.83 -0.76 6.42
N ILE A 76 -6.77 -1.57 6.24
CA ILE A 76 -6.69 -2.97 6.71
C ILE A 76 -5.30 -3.28 7.32
N PRO A 77 -4.87 -2.55 8.37
CA PRO A 77 -3.53 -2.68 8.95
C PRO A 77 -3.18 -4.11 9.36
N GLU A 78 -4.11 -4.84 9.99
CA GLU A 78 -3.94 -6.24 10.40
C GLU A 78 -3.59 -7.17 9.22
N PHE A 79 -4.12 -6.88 8.03
CA PHE A 79 -3.90 -7.69 6.83
C PHE A 79 -2.56 -7.32 6.18
N TYR A 80 -2.10 -6.08 6.30
CA TYR A 80 -0.75 -5.69 5.91
C TYR A 80 0.31 -6.34 6.79
N ALA A 81 0.07 -6.44 8.10
CA ALA A 81 0.99 -7.09 9.04
C ALA A 81 1.11 -8.62 8.82
N GLN A 82 0.04 -9.28 8.38
CA GLN A 82 0.00 -10.74 8.15
C GLN A 82 0.36 -11.19 6.72
N SER A 83 0.41 -10.28 5.75
CA SER A 83 0.68 -10.63 4.35
C SER A 83 2.18 -10.80 4.07
N ALA A 84 2.56 -11.95 3.51
CA ALA A 84 3.91 -12.20 3.03
C ALA A 84 4.30 -11.33 1.82
N ALA A 85 3.31 -10.90 1.01
CA ALA A 85 3.46 -9.69 0.22
C ALA A 85 2.12 -8.98 -0.02
N VAL A 86 2.14 -7.67 -0.24
CA VAL A 86 0.95 -6.87 -0.64
C VAL A 86 1.21 -6.18 -1.96
N LEU A 87 0.44 -6.50 -3.00
CA LEU A 87 0.51 -5.85 -4.32
C LEU A 87 -0.74 -4.99 -4.55
N SER A 88 -0.62 -3.67 -4.39
CA SER A 88 -1.68 -2.74 -4.83
C SER A 88 -1.63 -2.52 -6.34
N THR A 89 -2.80 -2.63 -6.99
CA THR A 89 -2.99 -2.64 -8.46
C THR A 89 -3.98 -1.59 -8.99
N SER A 90 -4.72 -0.90 -8.12
CA SER A 90 -5.83 -0.02 -8.51
C SER A 90 -6.84 -0.71 -9.46
N PHE A 91 -7.09 -0.17 -10.66
CA PHE A 91 -7.84 -0.83 -11.73
C PHE A 91 -7.05 -0.76 -13.05
N LEU A 92 -6.23 -1.78 -13.35
CA LEU A 92 -5.28 -1.79 -14.49
C LEU A 92 -5.90 -1.95 -15.90
N GLY A 93 -7.22 -1.89 -16.05
CA GLY A 93 -7.90 -2.09 -17.34
C GLY A 93 -7.74 -3.49 -17.93
N GLN A 94 -7.79 -3.61 -19.26
CA GLN A 94 -7.89 -4.89 -19.97
C GLN A 94 -6.65 -5.79 -19.83
N ALA A 95 -5.46 -5.21 -19.71
CA ALA A 95 -4.20 -5.94 -19.57
C ALA A 95 -3.87 -6.36 -18.13
N ALA A 96 -4.80 -6.15 -17.17
CA ALA A 96 -4.56 -6.34 -15.74
C ALA A 96 -3.96 -7.70 -15.37
N GLY A 97 -4.46 -8.80 -15.96
CA GLY A 97 -3.99 -10.15 -15.66
C GLY A 97 -2.51 -10.35 -16.01
N GLN A 98 -2.08 -9.85 -17.17
CA GLN A 98 -0.68 -9.94 -17.61
C GLN A 98 0.21 -9.07 -16.74
N ALA A 99 -0.14 -7.79 -16.55
CA ALA A 99 0.66 -6.86 -15.74
C ALA A 99 0.81 -7.30 -14.26
N ILE A 100 -0.18 -8.00 -13.71
CA ILE A 100 -0.09 -8.61 -12.37
C ILE A 100 0.83 -9.84 -12.40
N ALA A 101 0.71 -10.70 -13.41
CA ALA A 101 1.58 -11.87 -13.58
C ALA A 101 3.06 -11.46 -13.76
N ASP A 102 3.34 -10.46 -14.61
CA ASP A 102 4.70 -9.97 -14.87
C ASP A 102 5.39 -9.48 -13.59
N VAL A 103 4.65 -8.81 -12.71
CA VAL A 103 5.15 -8.37 -11.40
C VAL A 103 5.34 -9.55 -10.43
N LEU A 104 4.38 -10.49 -10.36
CA LEU A 104 4.44 -11.61 -9.42
C LEU A 104 5.48 -12.68 -9.78
N PHE A 105 5.78 -12.85 -11.07
CA PHE A 105 6.83 -13.75 -11.56
C PHE A 105 8.18 -13.05 -11.79
N GLY A 106 8.29 -11.75 -11.49
CA GLY A 106 9.55 -11.00 -11.57
C GLY A 106 10.01 -10.64 -12.98
N ALA A 107 9.14 -10.75 -13.99
CA ALA A 107 9.38 -10.24 -15.34
C ALA A 107 9.32 -8.70 -15.41
N PHE A 108 8.71 -8.04 -14.41
CA PHE A 108 8.75 -6.58 -14.24
C PHE A 108 8.95 -6.16 -12.78
N ASN A 109 9.88 -5.23 -12.54
CA ASN A 109 10.19 -4.72 -11.20
C ASN A 109 9.21 -3.58 -10.80
N PRO A 110 8.39 -3.72 -9.74
CA PRO A 110 7.26 -2.83 -9.46
C PRO A 110 7.65 -1.44 -8.91
N GLY A 111 8.03 -0.52 -9.80
CA GLY A 111 8.44 0.85 -9.47
C GLY A 111 7.34 1.79 -8.92
N GLY A 112 6.06 1.41 -8.97
CA GLY A 112 4.93 2.25 -8.54
C GLY A 112 5.01 2.74 -7.08
N ARG A 113 4.39 3.90 -6.81
CA ARG A 113 4.33 4.57 -5.49
C ARG A 113 2.89 4.99 -5.17
N LEU A 114 2.56 5.08 -3.88
CA LEU A 114 1.28 5.64 -3.43
C LEU A 114 1.22 7.14 -3.71
N MET A 115 0.15 7.59 -4.37
CA MET A 115 -0.15 9.01 -4.62
C MET A 115 -1.06 9.62 -3.54
N ILE A 116 -1.67 8.76 -2.71
CA ILE A 116 -2.59 9.13 -1.62
C ILE A 116 -2.21 8.37 -0.35
N SER A 117 -2.46 9.00 0.79
CA SER A 117 -2.29 8.45 2.13
C SER A 117 -3.28 7.30 2.38
N VAL A 118 -2.81 6.15 2.88
CA VAL A 118 -3.69 5.06 3.34
C VAL A 118 -3.91 5.18 4.85
N PRO A 119 -5.11 5.59 5.32
CA PRO A 119 -5.39 5.72 6.76
C PRO A 119 -5.42 4.36 7.47
N TYR A 120 -5.39 4.39 8.80
CA TYR A 120 -5.49 3.20 9.65
C TYR A 120 -6.92 2.64 9.64
N ASP A 121 -7.92 3.53 9.71
CA ASP A 121 -9.35 3.22 9.64
C ASP A 121 -10.13 4.35 8.92
N ALA A 122 -11.45 4.46 9.15
CA ALA A 122 -12.26 5.57 8.64
C ALA A 122 -12.31 6.80 9.58
N GLY A 123 -12.15 6.62 10.90
CA GLY A 123 -12.06 7.71 11.88
C GLY A 123 -10.76 8.53 11.79
N SER A 124 -9.72 7.95 11.20
CA SER A 124 -8.46 8.57 10.79
C SER A 124 -8.58 9.63 9.67
N LEU A 125 -9.76 9.83 9.08
CA LEU A 125 -9.95 10.76 7.96
C LEU A 125 -10.18 12.21 8.45
N PRO A 126 -9.64 13.22 7.75
CA PRO A 126 -8.86 13.16 6.51
C PRO A 126 -7.36 12.89 6.75
N ALA A 127 -6.82 11.84 6.13
CA ALA A 127 -5.40 11.50 6.17
C ALA A 127 -4.65 12.05 4.94
N PHE A 128 -3.62 12.87 5.13
CA PHE A 128 -2.81 13.43 4.04
C PHE A 128 -1.41 13.86 4.49
N TYR A 129 -0.42 13.73 3.59
CA TYR A 129 0.99 14.01 3.90
C TYR A 129 1.35 15.51 4.02
N ILE A 130 0.60 16.39 3.34
CA ILE A 130 0.80 17.86 3.38
C ILE A 130 0.02 18.56 4.51
N HIS A 131 -0.04 17.94 5.69
CA HIS A 131 -0.69 18.55 6.86
C HIS A 131 0.18 19.66 7.49
N ARG A 132 -0.46 20.58 8.22
CA ARG A 132 0.24 21.59 9.01
C ARG A 132 0.78 20.96 10.29
N VAL A 133 2.02 21.28 10.65
CA VAL A 133 2.58 20.92 11.96
C VAL A 133 1.83 21.72 13.04
N THR A 134 1.00 21.03 13.80
CA THR A 134 0.42 21.49 15.06
C THR A 134 1.48 21.55 16.17
N LYS A 135 1.18 22.17 17.32
CA LYS A 135 2.17 22.51 18.37
C LYS A 135 3.09 21.31 18.70
N PRO A 136 4.41 21.35 18.38
CA PRO A 136 5.25 20.16 18.24
C PRO A 136 5.33 19.24 19.46
N GLU A 137 5.19 19.79 20.67
CA GLU A 137 5.44 19.09 21.94
C GLU A 137 4.17 18.59 22.64
N ILE A 138 2.98 19.01 22.18
CA ILE A 138 1.71 18.86 22.94
C ILE A 138 0.56 18.33 22.06
N HIS A 139 0.62 18.49 20.74
CA HIS A 139 -0.53 18.24 19.86
C HIS A 139 -0.17 17.74 18.46
N ILE A 140 0.73 16.74 18.35
CA ILE A 140 0.56 15.75 17.27
C ILE A 140 -0.83 15.11 17.51
N PRO A 141 -1.71 14.97 16.49
CA PRO A 141 -3.01 14.33 16.65
C PRO A 141 -2.85 12.82 16.83
N HIS A 142 -2.42 12.43 18.02
CA HIS A 142 -2.41 11.05 18.49
C HIS A 142 -3.84 10.67 18.93
N TYR A 143 -4.40 9.69 18.25
CA TYR A 143 -5.55 8.94 18.75
C TYR A 143 -5.09 8.10 19.96
N LEU A 144 -5.99 7.83 20.91
CA LEU A 144 -5.65 7.11 22.15
C LEU A 144 -5.72 5.58 21.98
N ASP A 145 -6.33 5.15 20.88
CA ASP A 145 -6.83 3.81 20.59
C ASP A 145 -6.27 3.21 19.29
N ILE A 146 -5.68 4.03 18.42
CA ILE A 146 -4.98 3.61 17.20
C ILE A 146 -3.60 4.28 17.07
N PRO A 147 -2.57 3.58 16.53
CA PRO A 147 -1.27 4.18 16.28
C PRO A 147 -1.37 5.27 15.20
N ASN A 148 -0.37 6.17 15.13
CA ASN A 148 -0.31 7.22 14.10
C ASN A 148 -0.52 6.61 12.70
N PRO A 149 -1.58 7.00 11.97
CA PRO A 149 -1.89 6.41 10.68
C PRO A 149 -0.84 6.72 9.59
N VAL A 150 -1.09 6.17 8.41
CA VAL A 150 -0.57 6.57 7.10
C VAL A 150 0.66 5.83 6.57
N LEU A 151 0.40 4.84 5.70
CA LEU A 151 1.31 4.57 4.57
C LEU A 151 1.29 5.81 3.66
N SER A 152 2.41 6.53 3.61
CA SER A 152 2.52 7.86 3.01
C SER A 152 3.02 7.84 1.57
N LEU A 153 2.91 9.00 0.92
CA LEU A 153 3.63 9.29 -0.30
C LEU A 153 5.13 9.29 0.01
N GLY A 154 5.89 8.40 -0.63
CA GLY A 154 7.34 8.29 -0.42
C GLY A 154 7.79 7.35 0.71
N ASN A 155 7.09 6.23 0.95
CA ASN A 155 7.56 5.12 1.80
C ASN A 155 8.81 4.39 1.22
N ALA A 156 9.88 5.13 0.93
CA ALA A 156 11.21 4.62 0.60
C ALA A 156 12.21 5.46 1.39
N GLU A 157 13.00 4.82 2.25
CA GLU A 157 14.00 5.53 3.05
C GLU A 157 15.07 6.15 2.14
N SER A 158 15.22 7.47 2.19
CA SER A 158 16.22 8.21 1.42
C SER A 158 17.08 9.07 2.34
N THR A 159 18.27 8.56 2.69
CA THR A 159 19.30 9.29 3.42
C THR A 159 19.93 10.37 2.54
N ALA A 160 19.34 11.57 2.58
CA ALA A 160 19.83 12.74 1.87
C ALA A 160 20.94 13.45 2.68
N GLU A 161 22.18 12.95 2.56
CA GLU A 161 23.36 13.65 3.07
C GLU A 161 23.72 14.88 2.21
N GLY A 162 24.52 15.81 2.77
CA GLY A 162 25.08 16.92 1.99
C GLY A 162 24.24 18.20 1.89
N ARG A 163 23.40 18.52 2.90
CA ARG A 163 22.77 19.86 3.01
C ARG A 163 23.84 20.97 3.06
N LYS A 164 24.11 21.63 1.92
CA LYS A 164 24.84 22.90 1.90
C LYS A 164 24.03 23.94 2.69
N LYS A 165 24.56 24.35 3.84
CA LYS A 165 24.00 25.44 4.66
C LYS A 165 24.31 26.77 3.96
N GLY A 166 23.27 27.52 3.59
CA GLY A 166 23.39 28.79 2.88
C GLY A 166 22.20 29.70 3.14
N THR A 167 22.42 31.00 2.96
CA THR A 167 21.36 32.03 2.99
C THR A 167 20.99 32.35 1.55
N PHE A 168 19.69 32.40 1.26
CA PHE A 168 19.17 32.68 -0.09
C PHE A 168 18.43 34.02 -0.11
N SER A 169 18.54 34.73 -1.23
CA SER A 169 17.87 36.01 -1.50
C SER A 169 16.62 35.81 -2.37
N HIS A 170 15.76 36.82 -2.42
CA HIS A 170 14.62 36.82 -3.33
C HIS A 170 15.11 36.90 -4.78
N GLY A 171 14.83 35.87 -5.58
CA GLY A 171 15.30 35.72 -6.96
C GLY A 171 16.36 34.63 -7.17
N ASP A 172 16.92 34.06 -6.08
CA ASP A 172 17.92 32.99 -6.18
C ASP A 172 17.33 31.70 -6.76
N THR A 173 18.02 31.10 -7.74
CA THR A 173 17.70 29.75 -8.23
C THR A 173 18.42 28.71 -7.37
N ILE A 174 17.67 27.89 -6.64
CA ILE A 174 18.21 26.84 -5.77
C ILE A 174 18.22 25.50 -6.50
N SER A 175 19.41 25.04 -6.91
CA SER A 175 19.60 23.76 -7.59
C SER A 175 19.94 22.63 -6.62
N PHE A 176 19.25 21.50 -6.75
CA PHE A 176 19.53 20.26 -6.03
C PHE A 176 19.94 19.16 -7.03
N SER A 177 20.88 18.30 -6.65
CA SER A 177 21.39 17.21 -7.48
C SER A 177 21.65 15.97 -6.64
N LEU A 178 21.17 14.80 -7.09
CA LEU A 178 21.39 13.51 -6.44
C LEU A 178 21.83 12.48 -7.48
N SER A 179 22.92 11.77 -7.20
CA SER A 179 23.34 10.60 -7.99
C SER A 179 22.55 9.38 -7.53
N ILE A 180 21.83 8.72 -8.44
CA ILE A 180 21.03 7.53 -8.16
C ILE A 180 21.66 6.33 -8.86
N THR A 181 22.02 5.31 -8.09
CA THR A 181 22.65 4.08 -8.58
C THR A 181 21.81 2.87 -8.17
N ASN A 182 21.48 1.98 -9.11
CA ASN A 182 20.90 0.68 -8.76
C ASN A 182 22.00 -0.23 -8.18
N THR A 183 21.88 -0.57 -6.90
CA THR A 183 22.79 -1.49 -6.19
C THR A 183 22.26 -2.92 -6.11
N GLY A 184 21.04 -3.18 -6.60
CA GLY A 184 20.41 -4.50 -6.60
C GLY A 184 20.78 -5.35 -7.81
N ALA A 185 20.67 -6.67 -7.65
CA ALA A 185 20.90 -7.63 -8.75
C ALA A 185 19.77 -7.66 -9.81
N ALA A 186 18.61 -7.06 -9.51
CA ALA A 186 17.48 -6.97 -10.43
C ALA A 186 17.79 -6.05 -11.60
N ARG A 187 17.64 -6.56 -12.83
CA ARG A 187 17.72 -5.80 -14.07
C ARG A 187 16.34 -5.26 -14.45
N PHE A 188 16.35 -4.20 -15.26
CA PHE A 188 15.17 -3.60 -15.89
C PHE A 188 15.04 -4.12 -17.33
#